data_AF-A0A0F8Z2F4-F1
#
_entry.id   AF-A0A0F8Z2F4-F1
#
_cell.length_a   1.000
_cell.length_b   1.000
_cell.length_c   1.000
_cell.angle_alpha   90.00
_cell.angle_beta   90.00
_cell.angle_gamma   90.00
#
_symmetry.space_group_name_H-M   'P 1'
#
loop_
_entity.id
_entity.type
_entity.pdbx_description
1 polymer ?
#
loop_
_entity_poly.entity_id
_entity_poly.type
_entity_poly.pdbx_seq_one_letter_code
_entity_poly.pdbx_strand_id
1 'polypeptide(L)'
;MTEYEEVQREKKRWEKNTLKEQLARRSERKQGFSSGSGPKQLYLPPEKEEYLYNLGFPGEYPYTRGVQATMYRGRLWTMRQYAGFGTYPDMFFPARVLRNFFAYYHVAAPLTSG
;
A
#
# COMPACT_ATOMS: atom_id res chain seq x y z
N MET A 1 6.33 29.68 -17.01
CA MET A 1 5.66 28.44 -16.58
C MET A 1 5.47 28.54 -15.09
N THR A 2 4.26 28.34 -14.60
CA THR A 2 4.00 28.36 -13.16
C THR A 2 4.44 27.03 -12.54
N GLU A 3 4.91 27.03 -11.28
CA GLU A 3 5.30 25.81 -10.56
C GLU A 3 4.16 24.76 -10.56
N TYR A 4 2.91 25.22 -10.58
CA TYR A 4 1.74 24.36 -10.72
C TYR A 4 1.76 23.52 -12.01
N GLU A 5 2.04 24.14 -13.15
CA GLU A 5 2.09 23.46 -14.46
C GLU A 5 3.20 22.42 -14.51
N GLU A 6 4.34 22.73 -13.90
CA GLU A 6 5.46 21.81 -13.81
C GLU A 6 5.10 20.57 -12.96
N VAL A 7 4.49 20.77 -11.80
CA VAL A 7 4.00 19.66 -10.97
C VAL A 7 2.98 18.80 -11.75
N GLN A 8 2.09 19.40 -12.56
CA GLN A 8 1.16 18.64 -13.39
C GLN A 8 1.86 17.86 -14.51
N ARG A 9 2.90 18.45 -15.12
CA ARG A 9 3.71 17.78 -16.14
C ARG A 9 4.45 16.59 -15.56
N GLU A 10 5.12 16.75 -14.41
CA GLU A 10 5.80 15.66 -13.73
C GLU A 10 4.83 14.60 -13.23
N LYS A 11 3.64 14.99 -12.75
CA LYS A 11 2.59 14.02 -12.41
C LYS A 11 2.22 13.16 -13.63
N LYS A 12 2.01 13.75 -14.81
CA LYS A 12 1.69 13.00 -16.04
C LYS A 12 2.84 12.07 -16.46
N ARG A 13 4.08 12.51 -16.25
CA ARG A 13 5.27 11.68 -16.49
C ARG A 13 5.30 10.47 -15.56
N TRP A 14 5.11 10.70 -14.26
CA TRP A 14 5.04 9.66 -13.22
C TRP A 14 3.91 8.65 -13.48
N GLU A 15 2.73 9.12 -13.88
CA GLU A 15 1.58 8.26 -14.25
C GLU A 15 1.90 7.34 -15.44
N LYS A 16 2.60 7.85 -16.45
CA LYS A 16 2.92 7.11 -17.68
C LYS A 16 4.06 6.10 -17.51
N ASN A 17 5.05 6.44 -16.69
CA ASN A 17 6.27 5.65 -16.53
C ASN A 17 6.16 4.78 -15.28
N THR A 18 6.45 5.37 -14.12
CA THR A 18 6.62 4.69 -12.84
C THR A 18 5.35 3.97 -12.41
N LEU A 19 4.20 4.64 -12.48
CA LEU A 19 2.94 4.01 -12.09
C LEU A 19 2.54 2.89 -13.05
N LYS A 20 2.57 3.14 -14.36
CA LYS A 20 2.21 2.14 -15.37
C LYS A 20 3.07 0.89 -15.27
N GLU A 21 4.38 1.06 -15.07
CA GLU A 21 5.30 -0.05 -14.89
C GLU A 21 4.98 -0.87 -13.63
N GLN A 22 4.70 -0.20 -12.50
CA GLN A 22 4.33 -0.87 -11.27
C GLN A 22 3.01 -1.64 -11.42
N LEU A 23 1.99 -1.03 -12.04
CA LEU A 23 0.70 -1.68 -12.30
C LEU A 23 0.82 -2.88 -13.25
N ALA A 24 1.71 -2.80 -14.24
CA ALA A 24 1.99 -3.93 -15.14
C ALA A 24 2.64 -5.10 -14.41
N ARG A 25 3.55 -4.82 -13.46
CA ARG A 25 4.18 -5.84 -12.63
C ARG A 25 3.21 -6.47 -11.64
N ARG A 26 2.38 -5.66 -10.98
CA ARG A 26 1.34 -6.10 -10.03
C ARG A 26 0.15 -5.16 -10.08
N SER A 27 -1.00 -5.71 -10.48
CA SER A 27 -2.27 -4.99 -10.41
C SER A 27 -2.63 -4.65 -8.97
N GLU A 28 -3.43 -3.59 -8.79
CA GLU A 28 -4.00 -3.27 -7.48
C GLU A 28 -4.88 -4.41 -6.96
N ARG A 29 -4.99 -4.54 -5.64
CA ARG A 29 -5.78 -5.60 -5.00
C ARG A 29 -7.28 -5.47 -5.21
N LYS A 30 -7.77 -4.24 -5.34
CA LYS A 30 -9.18 -3.92 -5.52
C LYS A 30 -9.31 -3.07 -6.76
N GLN A 31 -10.29 -3.38 -7.60
CA GLN A 31 -10.57 -2.58 -8.81
C GLN A 31 -11.13 -1.19 -8.48
N GLY A 32 -11.70 -1.03 -7.28
CA GLY A 32 -12.19 0.24 -6.78
C GLY A 32 -12.21 0.26 -5.25
N PHE A 33 -11.98 1.45 -4.70
CA PHE A 33 -12.17 1.74 -3.29
C PHE A 33 -13.51 2.46 -3.16
N SER A 34 -14.49 1.88 -2.48
CA SER A 34 -15.86 2.38 -2.41
C SER A 34 -16.09 3.48 -1.35
N SER A 35 -15.04 4.11 -0.84
CA SER A 35 -15.19 5.19 0.14
C SER A 35 -15.64 6.47 -0.56
N GLY A 36 -16.89 6.87 -0.37
CA GLY A 36 -17.47 8.10 -0.94
C GLY A 36 -17.36 8.15 -2.47
N SER A 37 -16.78 9.23 -3.00
CA SER A 37 -16.57 9.45 -4.44
C SER A 37 -15.50 8.56 -5.09
N GLY A 38 -14.93 7.62 -4.34
CA GLY A 38 -13.79 6.81 -4.76
C GLY A 38 -12.49 7.61 -4.59
N PRO A 39 -11.60 7.24 -3.66
CA PRO A 39 -10.39 8.00 -3.42
C PRO A 39 -9.46 7.96 -4.65
N LYS A 40 -9.12 9.15 -5.16
CA LYS A 40 -8.09 9.31 -6.19
C LYS A 40 -6.77 8.75 -5.67
N GLN A 41 -5.95 8.26 -6.59
CA GLN A 41 -4.69 7.63 -6.21
C GLN A 41 -3.71 8.61 -5.57
N LEU A 42 -3.65 9.84 -6.09
CA LEU A 42 -2.79 10.89 -5.59
C LEU A 42 -3.53 12.22 -5.50
N TYR A 43 -3.47 12.83 -4.33
CA TYR A 43 -3.91 14.20 -4.09
C TYR A 43 -2.69 15.12 -4.04
N LEU A 44 -2.79 16.23 -4.77
CA LEU A 44 -1.79 17.28 -4.78
C LEU A 44 -2.30 18.43 -3.90
N PRO A 45 -1.45 19.00 -3.03
CA PRO A 45 -1.83 20.17 -2.25
C PRO A 45 -2.06 21.39 -3.17
N PRO A 46 -2.95 22.33 -2.75
CA PRO A 46 -3.21 23.56 -3.49
C PRO A 46 -2.02 24.54 -3.43
N GLU A 47 -1.35 24.63 -2.28
CA GLU A 47 -0.07 25.35 -2.08
C GLU A 47 1.10 24.40 -2.38
N LYS A 48 2.08 24.89 -3.16
CA LYS A 48 2.99 24.02 -3.91
C LYS A 48 4.46 24.38 -3.83
N GLU A 49 4.83 25.36 -3.03
CA GLU A 49 6.23 25.77 -2.88
C GLU A 49 7.07 24.54 -2.50
N GLU A 50 8.04 24.22 -3.35
CA GLU A 50 9.02 23.14 -3.18
C GLU A 50 8.44 21.72 -3.13
N TYR A 51 7.24 21.50 -3.70
CA TYR A 51 6.58 20.18 -3.69
C TYR A 51 7.47 19.08 -4.27
N LEU A 52 8.12 19.36 -5.42
CA LEU A 52 8.94 18.38 -6.14
C LEU A 52 10.21 18.02 -5.37
N TYR A 53 10.76 18.96 -4.61
CA TYR A 53 12.00 18.79 -3.87
C TYR A 53 11.78 18.05 -2.54
N ASN A 54 10.77 18.47 -1.77
CA ASN A 54 10.55 17.96 -0.41
C ASN A 54 9.67 16.70 -0.37
N LEU A 55 8.60 16.64 -1.17
CA LEU A 55 7.61 15.57 -1.12
C LEU A 55 7.76 14.57 -2.27
N GLY A 56 8.00 15.08 -3.49
CA GLY A 56 8.07 14.29 -4.71
C GLY A 56 6.82 13.45 -4.99
N PHE A 57 7.01 12.39 -5.78
CA PHE A 57 5.98 11.40 -6.11
C PHE A 57 6.27 10.05 -5.43
N PRO A 58 5.24 9.28 -5.06
CA PRO A 58 5.44 7.97 -4.45
C PRO A 58 6.15 7.03 -5.45
N GLY A 59 7.17 6.32 -4.97
CA GLY A 59 8.02 5.46 -5.81
C GLY A 59 9.19 6.17 -6.48
N GLU A 60 9.39 7.47 -6.25
CA GLU A 60 10.55 8.23 -6.73
C GLU A 60 11.23 8.96 -5.57
N TYR A 61 12.50 9.32 -5.74
CA TYR A 61 13.22 10.16 -4.78
C TYR A 61 12.46 11.48 -4.56
N PRO A 62 12.35 12.00 -3.31
CA PRO A 62 13.00 11.58 -2.05
C PRO A 62 12.33 10.43 -1.29
N TYR A 63 11.38 9.71 -1.89
CA TYR A 63 10.62 8.61 -1.28
C TYR A 63 9.83 8.99 -0.02
N THR A 64 9.62 10.28 0.24
CA THR A 64 8.86 10.80 1.38
C THR A 64 7.43 10.25 1.42
N ARG A 65 6.82 10.02 0.24
CA ARG A 65 5.48 9.43 0.10
C ARG A 65 5.47 7.90 0.02
N GLY A 66 6.64 7.27 0.16
CA GLY A 66 6.82 5.83 0.13
C GLY A 66 7.61 5.33 -1.08
N VAL A 67 8.15 4.12 -0.93
CA VAL A 67 9.06 3.47 -1.88
C VAL A 67 8.34 2.88 -3.11
N GLN A 68 7.04 2.64 -3.03
CA GLN A 68 6.25 2.02 -4.10
C GLN A 68 5.21 3.01 -4.63
N ALA A 69 4.98 3.06 -5.94
CA ALA A 69 4.02 3.99 -6.54
C ALA A 69 2.56 3.72 -6.12
N THR A 70 2.19 2.45 -5.91
CA THR A 70 0.85 2.01 -5.51
C THR A 70 0.70 1.79 -4.01
N MET A 71 1.82 1.74 -3.26
CA MET A 71 1.87 1.44 -1.82
C MET A 71 0.90 0.31 -1.41
N TYR A 72 0.10 0.55 -0.36
CA TYR A 72 -0.82 -0.43 0.21
C TYR A 72 -2.05 -0.74 -0.65
N ARG A 73 -2.27 -0.01 -1.76
CA ARG A 73 -3.29 -0.39 -2.76
C ARG A 73 -2.88 -1.65 -3.52
N GLY A 74 -1.57 -1.79 -3.77
CA GLY A 74 -0.99 -2.99 -4.39
C GLY A 74 -0.75 -4.11 -3.38
N ARG A 75 0.00 -3.86 -2.31
CA ARG A 75 0.31 -4.88 -1.30
C ARG A 75 0.23 -4.31 0.10
N LEU A 76 -0.54 -4.97 0.96
CA LEU A 76 -0.56 -4.61 2.38
C LEU A 76 0.81 -4.83 3.03
N TRP A 77 1.07 -4.10 4.10
CA TRP A 77 2.23 -4.37 4.93
C TRP A 77 2.17 -5.81 5.44
N THR A 78 3.35 -6.41 5.63
CA THR A 78 3.42 -7.77 6.16
C THR A 78 3.15 -7.70 7.66
N MET A 79 2.04 -8.27 8.10
CA MET A 79 1.79 -8.48 9.53
C MET A 79 2.80 -9.49 10.06
N ARG A 80 3.62 -9.09 11.03
CA ARG A 80 4.60 -9.96 11.70
C ARG A 80 4.23 -10.04 13.16
N GLN A 81 3.59 -11.15 13.55
CA GLN A 81 3.34 -11.45 14.95
C GLN A 81 4.63 -12.00 15.56
N TYR A 82 5.07 -11.40 16.66
CA TYR A 82 6.11 -12.01 17.49
C TYR A 82 5.43 -13.11 18.31
N ALA A 83 5.90 -14.35 18.18
CA ALA A 83 5.45 -15.47 18.99
C ALA A 83 6.66 -16.01 19.77
N GLY A 84 6.52 -16.11 21.09
CA GLY A 84 7.51 -16.69 21.99
C GLY A 84 6.84 -17.08 23.31
N PHE A 85 6.97 -18.34 23.72
CA PHE A 85 6.55 -18.85 25.03
C PHE A 85 7.79 -19.16 25.86
N GLY A 86 7.75 -18.84 27.15
CA GLY A 86 8.92 -18.72 28.05
C GLY A 86 9.57 -20.02 28.52
N THR A 87 9.49 -21.13 27.78
CA THR A 87 10.16 -22.38 28.16
C THR A 87 11.10 -22.84 27.05
N TYR A 88 12.40 -22.81 27.37
CA TYR A 88 13.52 -22.99 26.45
C TYR A 88 13.56 -24.31 25.63
N PRO A 89 12.93 -25.45 26.02
CA PRO A 89 12.92 -26.62 25.14
C PRO A 89 11.84 -26.58 24.03
N ASP A 90 10.85 -25.69 24.11
CA ASP A 90 9.70 -25.63 23.18
C ASP A 90 9.90 -24.62 22.02
N MET A 91 11.01 -23.87 22.05
CA MET A 91 11.33 -22.82 21.08
C MET A 91 11.60 -23.33 19.65
N PHE A 92 11.65 -24.67 19.49
CA PHE A 92 11.83 -25.36 18.21
C PHE A 92 10.52 -25.94 17.63
N PHE A 93 9.33 -25.45 18.01
CA PHE A 93 8.12 -25.74 17.23
C PHE A 93 7.96 -24.75 16.07
N PRO A 94 7.88 -25.25 14.82
CA PRO A 94 8.29 -24.48 13.65
C PRO A 94 7.26 -23.41 13.31
N ALA A 95 7.74 -22.31 12.71
CA ALA A 95 6.98 -21.22 12.09
C ALA A 95 5.86 -21.63 11.09
N ARG A 96 5.63 -22.94 10.90
CA ARG A 96 4.60 -23.56 10.07
C ARG A 96 3.18 -23.42 10.66
N VAL A 97 3.03 -23.30 11.98
CA VAL A 97 1.71 -23.21 12.65
C VAL A 97 1.07 -21.81 12.46
N LEU A 98 1.87 -20.75 12.43
CA LEU A 98 1.37 -19.38 12.28
C LEU A 98 0.84 -19.06 10.87
N ARG A 99 1.25 -19.82 9.84
CA ARG A 99 0.79 -19.59 8.47
C ARG A 99 -0.72 -19.91 8.28
N ASN A 100 -1.29 -20.76 9.14
CA ASN A 100 -2.69 -21.21 9.02
C ASN A 100 -3.67 -20.46 9.94
N PHE A 101 -3.21 -19.62 10.87
CA PHE A 101 -4.10 -18.99 11.84
C PHE A 101 -5.07 -17.96 11.20
N PHE A 102 -4.71 -17.39 10.05
CA PHE A 102 -5.57 -16.42 9.36
C PHE A 102 -6.61 -17.07 8.42
N ALA A 103 -6.43 -18.35 8.05
CA ALA A 103 -7.36 -19.06 7.16
C ALA A 103 -8.64 -19.51 7.88
N TYR A 104 -8.61 -19.61 9.21
CA TYR A 104 -9.72 -20.17 9.98
C TYR A 104 -10.87 -19.17 10.26
N TYR A 105 -10.58 -17.86 10.25
CA TYR A 105 -11.57 -16.82 10.60
C TYR A 105 -12.53 -16.40 9.47
N HIS A 106 -12.39 -16.92 8.25
CA HIS A 106 -13.34 -16.66 7.15
C HIS A 106 -14.30 -17.82 6.85
N VAL A 107 -14.19 -18.96 7.56
CA VAL A 107 -15.03 -20.15 7.30
C VAL A 107 -16.09 -20.39 8.39
N ALA A 108 -16.03 -19.70 9.52
CA ALA A 108 -16.98 -19.89 10.63
C ALA A 108 -17.85 -18.63 10.89
N ALA A 109 -18.75 -18.34 9.96
CA ALA A 109 -19.96 -17.57 10.26
C ALA A 109 -21.18 -18.30 9.68
N PRO A 110 -21.67 -19.38 10.33
CA PRO A 110 -23.00 -19.87 10.02
C PRO A 110 -24.03 -18.86 10.55
N LEU A 111 -24.81 -18.36 9.61
CA LEU A 111 -26.10 -17.69 9.82
C LEU A 111 -26.88 -18.39 10.93
N THR A 112 -27.25 -17.65 11.98
CA THR A 112 -28.41 -17.98 12.79
C THR A 112 -29.43 -16.87 12.57
N SER A 113 -30.46 -17.22 11.80
CA SER A 113 -31.75 -16.55 11.77
C SER A 113 -32.66 -17.32 12.72
N GLY A 114 -33.46 -16.59 13.49
CA GLY A 114 -34.39 -17.08 14.50
C GLY A 114 -34.89 -15.92 15.33
#